data_AF-A0AAW7L8A3-F1
#
_entry.id   AF-A0AAW7L8A3-F1
#
_cell.length_a   1.000
_cell.length_b   1.000
_cell.length_c   1.000
_cell.angle_alpha   90.00
_cell.angle_beta   90.00
_cell.angle_gamma   90.00
#
_symmetry.space_group_name_H-M   'P 1'
#
loop_
_entity.id
_entity.type
_entity.pdbx_description
1 polymer ?
#
loop_
_entity_poly.entity_id
_entity_poly.type
_entity_poly.pdbx_seq_one_letter_code
_entity_poly.pdbx_strand_id
1 'polypeptide(L)'
;MNIQTLLSEIKQAKKRRVILDYHPSPVSGVDVMAKDWKPSLVLLHGLFKLFKANNCSITITWWGQIFITPENSNTAFELALGYKLVNVEMHDVRTLMREQDFTILRLATANPYYTVSLRAHRSSTKWKDIPFDIGRDSAEKLATALHLDMLIKIKSYSSSGLQVENLACLTMIYWRRYIMVLQNLVLVRSFTASLQ
;
A
#
# COMPACT_ATOMS: atom_id res chain seq x y z
N MET A 1 6.68 -12.06 -15.60
CA MET A 1 5.25 -12.31 -15.32
C MET A 1 4.35 -11.58 -16.31
N ASN A 2 3.23 -12.13 -16.78
CA ASN A 2 2.26 -11.44 -17.66
C ASN A 2 1.47 -10.36 -16.88
N ILE A 3 1.02 -9.28 -17.56
CA ILE A 3 0.18 -8.22 -16.98
C ILE A 3 -1.13 -8.78 -16.41
N GLN A 4 -1.75 -9.75 -17.10
CA GLN A 4 -2.96 -10.39 -16.58
C GLN A 4 -2.71 -11.12 -15.26
N THR A 5 -1.55 -11.78 -15.11
CA THR A 5 -1.14 -12.44 -13.87
C THR A 5 -0.93 -11.41 -12.75
N LEU A 6 -0.23 -10.31 -13.02
CA LEU A 6 -0.05 -9.19 -12.08
C LEU A 6 -1.40 -8.67 -11.55
N LEU A 7 -2.36 -8.43 -12.44
CA LEU A 7 -3.70 -7.96 -12.05
C LEU A 7 -4.48 -9.03 -11.26
N SER A 8 -4.28 -10.31 -11.58
CA SER A 8 -4.88 -11.42 -10.82
C SER A 8 -4.34 -11.47 -9.39
N GLU A 9 -3.03 -11.32 -9.20
CA GLU A 9 -2.40 -11.29 -7.87
C GLU A 9 -2.93 -10.14 -7.02
N ILE A 10 -3.11 -8.96 -7.60
CA ILE A 10 -3.72 -7.80 -6.93
C ILE A 10 -5.15 -8.12 -6.47
N LYS A 11 -5.96 -8.74 -7.34
CA LYS A 11 -7.33 -9.15 -7.00
C LYS A 11 -7.34 -10.17 -5.87
N GLN A 12 -6.45 -11.16 -5.91
CA GLN A 12 -6.34 -12.16 -4.86
C GLN A 12 -5.88 -11.53 -3.55
N ALA A 13 -4.89 -10.63 -3.59
CA ALA A 13 -4.40 -9.92 -2.42
C ALA A 13 -5.50 -9.10 -1.76
N LYS A 14 -6.31 -8.36 -2.54
CA LYS A 14 -7.47 -7.64 -2.00
C LYS A 14 -8.45 -8.56 -1.27
N LYS A 15 -8.78 -9.72 -1.85
CA LYS A 15 -9.64 -10.71 -1.19
C LYS A 15 -9.02 -11.24 0.10
N ARG A 16 -7.72 -11.54 0.08
CA ARG A 16 -6.99 -12.02 1.28
C ARG A 16 -7.01 -10.98 2.41
N ARG A 17 -6.80 -9.70 2.10
CA ARG A 17 -6.84 -8.62 3.11
C ARG A 17 -8.19 -8.54 3.83
N VAL A 18 -9.30 -8.74 3.11
CA VAL A 18 -10.65 -8.74 3.73
C VAL A 18 -10.85 -9.91 4.69
N ILE A 19 -10.27 -11.08 4.39
CA ILE A 19 -10.41 -12.30 5.21
C ILE A 19 -9.43 -12.30 6.39
N LEU A 20 -8.22 -11.77 6.17
CA LEU A 20 -7.08 -11.84 7.07
C LEU A 20 -6.75 -10.43 7.57
N ASP A 21 -7.64 -9.87 8.38
CA ASP A 21 -7.55 -8.48 8.90
C ASP A 21 -6.51 -8.31 10.02
N TYR A 22 -5.81 -9.38 10.38
CA TYR A 22 -4.79 -9.39 11.44
C TYR A 22 -3.43 -8.84 10.99
N HIS A 23 -3.34 -8.13 9.86
CA HIS A 23 -2.06 -7.56 9.43
C HIS A 23 -1.70 -6.35 10.32
N PRO A 24 -0.62 -6.41 11.11
CA PRO A 24 -0.31 -5.43 12.15
C PRO A 24 0.18 -4.06 11.61
N SER A 25 0.24 -3.88 10.30
CA SER A 25 0.67 -2.62 9.65
C SER A 25 -0.18 -2.34 8.42
N PRO A 26 -0.55 -1.09 8.13
CA PRO A 26 -1.17 -0.75 6.85
C PRO A 26 -0.26 -1.22 5.71
N VAL A 27 -0.79 -2.10 4.86
CA VAL A 27 -0.05 -2.61 3.70
C VAL A 27 -0.33 -1.69 2.52
N SER A 28 0.73 -1.11 1.96
CA SER A 28 0.65 -0.32 0.73
C SER A 28 0.11 -1.16 -0.45
N GLY A 29 -0.18 -0.54 -1.58
CA GLY A 29 -0.76 -1.21 -2.75
C GLY A 29 -2.06 -0.53 -3.15
N VAL A 30 -3.09 -1.30 -3.47
CA VAL A 30 -4.35 -0.73 -3.99
C VAL A 30 -5.41 -0.71 -2.90
N ASP A 31 -5.57 0.43 -2.25
CA ASP A 31 -6.55 0.66 -1.19
C ASP A 31 -7.60 1.70 -1.64
N VAL A 32 -8.57 1.22 -2.42
CA VAL A 32 -9.60 2.04 -3.06
C VAL A 32 -10.99 1.46 -2.80
N MET A 33 -12.00 2.34 -2.80
CA MET A 33 -13.39 1.96 -2.61
C MET A 33 -13.88 1.05 -3.73
N ALA A 34 -14.94 0.28 -3.48
CA ALA A 34 -15.48 -0.67 -4.46
C ALA A 34 -15.85 0.00 -5.80
N LYS A 35 -16.38 1.24 -5.76
CA LYS A 35 -16.74 2.02 -6.95
C LYS A 35 -15.55 2.28 -7.88
N ASP A 36 -14.38 2.56 -7.31
CA ASP A 36 -13.19 2.98 -8.06
C ASP A 36 -12.24 1.79 -8.32
N TRP A 37 -12.59 0.60 -7.85
CA TRP A 37 -11.78 -0.61 -8.02
C TRP A 37 -11.57 -0.98 -9.49
N LYS A 38 -12.65 -1.06 -10.28
CA LYS A 38 -12.55 -1.42 -11.70
C LYS A 38 -11.77 -0.37 -12.50
N PRO A 39 -12.03 0.95 -12.35
CA PRO A 39 -11.19 1.99 -12.93
C PRO A 39 -9.71 1.90 -12.51
N SER A 40 -9.43 1.61 -11.24
CA SER A 40 -8.06 1.44 -10.73
C SER A 40 -7.31 0.28 -11.40
N LEU A 41 -8.00 -0.82 -11.71
CA LEU A 41 -7.40 -1.93 -12.45
C LEU A 41 -7.05 -1.56 -13.91
N VAL A 42 -7.86 -0.72 -14.54
CA VAL A 42 -7.57 -0.19 -15.89
C VAL A 42 -6.35 0.72 -15.85
N LEU A 43 -6.25 1.60 -14.85
CA LEU A 43 -5.08 2.44 -14.62
C LEU A 43 -3.82 1.58 -14.43
N LEU A 44 -3.87 0.59 -13.52
CA LEU A 44 -2.73 -0.32 -13.27
C LEU A 44 -2.32 -1.09 -14.52
N HIS A 45 -3.28 -1.53 -15.33
CA HIS A 45 -2.97 -2.18 -16.60
C HIS A 45 -2.15 -1.26 -17.52
N GLY A 46 -2.56 0.00 -17.67
CA GLY A 46 -1.84 1.01 -18.44
C GLY A 46 -0.43 1.26 -17.89
N LEU A 47 -0.31 1.47 -16.58
CA LEU A 47 0.97 1.65 -15.90
C LEU A 47 1.91 0.45 -16.13
N PHE A 48 1.43 -0.78 -15.92
CA PHE A 48 2.24 -1.99 -16.08
C PHE A 48 2.68 -2.23 -17.52
N LYS A 49 1.84 -1.89 -18.50
CA LYS A 49 2.22 -1.95 -19.92
C LYS A 49 3.41 -1.04 -20.20
N LEU A 50 3.37 0.19 -19.70
CA LEU A 50 4.44 1.17 -19.91
C LEU A 50 5.71 0.83 -19.12
N PHE A 51 5.60 0.39 -17.88
CA PHE A 51 6.77 -0.03 -17.11
C PHE A 51 7.47 -1.23 -17.76
N LYS A 52 6.72 -2.20 -18.28
CA LYS A 52 7.32 -3.30 -19.04
C LYS A 52 7.96 -2.87 -20.35
N ALA A 53 7.36 -1.93 -21.07
CA ALA A 53 7.95 -1.37 -22.28
C ALA A 53 9.28 -0.65 -22.01
N ASN A 54 9.44 -0.10 -20.80
CA ASN A 54 10.67 0.51 -20.31
C ASN A 54 11.55 -0.46 -19.50
N ASN A 55 11.47 -1.77 -19.79
CA ASN A 55 12.26 -2.84 -19.18
C ASN A 55 12.23 -2.91 -17.65
N CYS A 56 11.20 -2.35 -17.00
CA CYS A 56 11.05 -2.47 -15.56
C CYS A 56 10.48 -3.84 -15.19
N SER A 57 11.04 -4.46 -14.17
CA SER A 57 10.43 -5.64 -13.53
C SER A 57 9.36 -5.20 -12.53
N ILE A 58 8.29 -5.98 -12.42
CA ILE A 58 7.18 -5.70 -11.51
C ILE A 58 6.97 -6.93 -10.63
N THR A 59 7.01 -6.72 -9.32
CA THR A 59 6.85 -7.75 -8.30
C THR A 59 5.67 -7.37 -7.41
N ILE A 60 4.78 -8.32 -7.12
CA ILE A 60 3.64 -8.10 -6.24
C ILE A 60 3.75 -9.06 -5.07
N THR A 61 3.67 -8.53 -3.85
CA THR A 61 3.77 -9.36 -2.65
C THR A 61 2.48 -10.15 -2.43
N TRP A 62 2.55 -11.17 -1.57
CA TRP A 62 1.37 -11.90 -1.09
C TRP A 62 0.26 -10.97 -0.57
N TRP A 63 0.67 -9.89 0.10
CA TRP A 63 -0.25 -8.91 0.63
C TRP A 63 -0.69 -7.88 -0.39
N GLY A 64 -0.12 -7.81 -1.60
CA GLY A 64 -0.56 -6.93 -2.69
C GLY A 64 0.17 -5.60 -2.76
N GLN A 65 1.34 -5.48 -2.13
CA GLN A 65 2.25 -4.35 -2.37
C GLN A 65 2.83 -4.49 -3.77
N ILE A 66 2.93 -3.38 -4.49
CA ILE A 66 3.41 -3.36 -5.87
C ILE A 66 4.80 -2.74 -5.87
N PHE A 67 5.79 -3.50 -6.32
CA PHE A 67 7.17 -3.07 -6.46
C PHE A 67 7.56 -3.02 -7.93
N ILE A 68 8.18 -1.92 -8.34
CA ILE A 68 8.68 -1.70 -9.69
C ILE A 68 10.20 -1.51 -9.58
N THR A 69 10.97 -2.31 -10.30
CA THR A 69 12.43 -2.20 -10.31
C THR A 69 12.87 -1.91 -11.74
N PRO A 70 13.37 -0.69 -12.02
CA PRO A 70 13.94 -0.35 -13.32
C PRO A 70 15.10 -1.27 -13.69
N GLU A 71 15.31 -1.48 -14.99
CA GLU A 71 16.41 -2.31 -15.49
C GLU A 71 17.75 -1.80 -14.95
N ASN A 72 18.65 -2.72 -14.60
CA ASN A 72 19.98 -2.42 -14.06
C ASN A 72 20.00 -1.61 -12.76
N SER A 73 18.86 -1.52 -12.06
CA SER A 73 18.77 -0.88 -10.75
C SER A 73 18.64 -1.92 -9.64
N ASN A 74 19.41 -1.71 -8.57
CA ASN A 74 19.26 -2.46 -7.33
C ASN A 74 18.26 -1.79 -6.36
N THR A 75 17.46 -0.82 -6.84
CA THR A 75 16.48 -0.12 -6.03
C THR A 75 15.08 -0.32 -6.61
N ALA A 76 14.23 -1.01 -5.84
CA ALA A 76 12.82 -1.12 -6.14
C ALA A 76 12.06 0.15 -5.69
N PHE A 77 10.94 0.42 -6.34
CA PHE A 77 10.01 1.49 -5.98
C PHE A 77 8.66 0.90 -5.65
N GLU A 78 8.12 1.26 -4.51
CA GLU A 78 6.80 0.87 -4.03
C GLU A 78 5.74 1.81 -4.60
N LEU A 79 4.73 1.23 -5.24
CA LEU A 79 3.58 1.93 -5.83
C LEU A 79 2.32 1.65 -5.01
N ALA A 80 1.60 2.71 -4.67
CA ALA A 80 0.32 2.63 -3.98
C ALA A 80 -0.75 3.51 -4.64
N LEU A 81 -1.98 3.01 -4.68
CA LEU A 81 -3.18 3.69 -5.12
C LEU A 81 -4.12 3.79 -3.93
N GLY A 82 -4.63 4.98 -3.63
CA GLY A 82 -5.58 5.15 -2.54
C GLY A 82 -6.07 6.58 -2.43
N TYR A 83 -6.70 6.90 -1.30
CA TYR A 83 -7.17 8.26 -1.05
C TYR A 83 -6.34 8.94 0.03
N LYS A 84 -6.17 10.24 -0.13
CA LYS A 84 -5.67 11.11 0.92
C LYS A 84 -6.68 12.22 1.18
N LEU A 85 -6.75 12.63 2.44
CA LEU A 85 -7.48 13.83 2.80
C LEU A 85 -6.61 15.03 2.42
N VAL A 86 -7.24 16.06 1.87
CA VAL A 86 -6.60 17.39 1.86
C VAL A 86 -6.33 17.71 3.33
N ASN A 87 -5.09 18.09 3.66
CA ASN A 87 -4.80 18.66 4.98
C ASN A 87 -5.69 19.90 5.12
N VAL A 88 -6.88 19.73 5.67
CA VAL A 88 -7.51 20.82 6.41
C VAL A 88 -6.51 21.04 7.54
N GLU A 89 -5.94 22.25 7.62
CA GLU A 89 -5.21 22.65 8.81
C GLU A 89 -6.09 22.29 9.99
N MET A 90 -5.75 21.22 10.70
CA MET A 90 -6.39 20.94 11.96
C MET A 90 -5.93 22.08 12.84
N HIS A 91 -6.77 23.13 12.96
CA HIS A 91 -6.64 24.05 14.06
C HIS A 91 -6.45 23.21 15.30
N ASP A 92 -5.36 23.50 16.00
CA ASP A 92 -4.85 22.72 17.12
C ASP A 92 -6.03 22.27 17.97
N VAL A 93 -6.27 20.96 18.04
CA VAL A 93 -7.51 20.39 18.61
C VAL A 93 -7.72 20.91 20.03
N ARG A 94 -6.62 21.28 20.72
CA ARG A 94 -6.62 21.96 22.02
C ARG A 94 -7.28 23.34 22.02
N THR A 95 -7.11 24.13 20.97
CA THR A 95 -7.70 25.47 20.86
C THR A 95 -9.20 25.37 20.63
N LEU A 96 -9.64 24.46 19.76
CA LEU A 96 -11.06 24.19 19.52
C LEU A 96 -11.78 23.62 20.76
N MET A 97 -11.10 22.80 21.57
CA MET A 97 -11.66 22.25 22.80
C MET A 97 -11.80 23.25 23.96
N ARG A 98 -11.18 24.44 23.87
CA ARG A 98 -11.27 25.47 24.93
C ARG A 98 -12.41 26.46 24.73
N GLU A 99 -12.95 26.57 23.51
CA GLU A 99 -13.84 27.68 23.15
C GLU A 99 -15.31 27.29 22.95
N GLN A 100 -15.67 26.00 22.91
CA GLN A 100 -17.06 25.58 22.69
C GLN A 100 -17.50 24.46 23.63
N ASP A 101 -18.61 24.69 24.33
CA ASP A 101 -19.38 23.64 24.99
C ASP A 101 -19.79 22.58 23.97
N PHE A 102 -19.48 21.33 24.30
CA PHE A 102 -19.55 20.13 23.46
C PHE A 102 -20.61 20.16 22.36
N THR A 103 -20.23 20.68 21.19
CA THR A 103 -20.97 20.48 19.96
C THR A 103 -20.16 19.49 19.14
N ILE A 104 -20.78 18.35 18.85
CA ILE A 104 -20.30 17.26 17.99
C ILE A 104 -19.28 17.80 16.99
N LEU A 105 -18.02 17.37 17.10
CA LEU A 105 -16.97 17.66 16.13
C LEU A 105 -17.44 17.15 14.77
N ARG A 106 -18.09 18.02 13.98
CA ARG A 106 -18.24 17.82 12.55
C ARG A 106 -16.83 17.88 12.00
N LEU A 107 -16.20 16.71 11.89
CA LEU A 107 -15.05 16.51 11.01
C LEU A 107 -15.41 17.21 9.70
N ALA A 108 -14.72 18.31 9.42
CA ALA A 108 -14.87 19.01 8.17
C ALA A 108 -14.86 17.95 7.07
N THR A 109 -15.88 17.98 6.21
CA THR A 109 -16.05 17.09 5.06
C THR A 109 -14.91 17.33 4.06
N ALA A 110 -13.70 16.94 4.45
CA ALA A 110 -12.54 16.92 3.60
C ALA A 110 -12.82 15.86 2.55
N ASN A 111 -13.10 16.29 1.33
CA ASN A 111 -13.32 15.36 0.24
C ASN A 111 -12.00 14.64 -0.02
N PRO A 112 -11.93 13.31 0.17
CA PRO A 112 -10.73 12.56 -0.13
C PRO A 112 -10.45 12.67 -1.64
N TYR A 113 -9.20 12.95 -1.99
CA TYR A 113 -8.76 12.93 -3.38
C TYR A 113 -8.04 11.61 -3.68
N TYR A 114 -8.24 11.11 -4.89
CA TYR A 114 -7.57 9.90 -5.35
C TYR A 114 -6.10 10.20 -5.66
N THR A 115 -5.22 9.29 -5.24
CA THR A 115 -3.77 9.47 -5.28
C THR A 115 -3.07 8.25 -5.83
N VAL A 116 -2.03 8.51 -6.60
CA VAL A 116 -1.00 7.54 -6.96
C VAL A 116 0.27 7.94 -6.24
N SER A 117 0.73 7.09 -5.34
CA SER A 117 1.85 7.35 -4.46
C SER A 117 3.03 6.47 -4.85
N LEU A 118 4.23 7.05 -4.88
CA LEU A 118 5.46 6.34 -5.21
C LEU A 118 6.52 6.61 -4.15
N ARG A 119 7.22 5.56 -3.71
CA ARG A 119 8.33 5.66 -2.76
C ARG A 119 9.45 4.71 -3.16
N ALA A 120 10.70 5.15 -3.10
CA ALA A 120 11.83 4.22 -3.25
C ALA A 120 11.87 3.27 -2.05
N HIS A 121 11.99 1.96 -2.27
CA HIS A 121 12.04 0.95 -1.22
C HIS A 121 13.40 0.98 -0.50
N ARG A 122 13.59 2.01 0.31
CA ARG A 122 14.79 2.27 1.13
C ARG A 122 14.34 2.80 2.50
N SER A 123 15.26 2.79 3.45
CA SER A 123 15.07 3.45 4.74
C SER A 123 14.91 4.96 4.55
N SER A 124 14.03 5.58 5.34
CA SER A 124 13.89 7.04 5.43
C SER A 124 13.44 7.76 4.15
N THR A 125 12.95 7.03 3.14
CA THR A 125 12.35 7.62 1.94
C THR A 125 10.89 7.97 2.20
N LYS A 126 10.49 9.17 1.76
CA LYS A 126 9.11 9.63 1.88
C LYS A 126 8.30 9.23 0.65
N TRP A 127 7.00 9.04 0.86
CA TRP A 127 6.04 8.89 -0.23
C TRP A 127 5.94 10.20 -1.02
N LYS A 128 6.00 10.10 -2.34
CA LYS A 128 5.62 11.16 -3.25
C LYS A 128 4.20 10.87 -3.71
N ASP A 129 3.27 11.73 -3.31
CA ASP A 129 1.87 11.57 -3.63
C ASP A 129 1.51 12.43 -4.84
N ILE A 130 0.89 11.82 -5.84
CA ILE A 130 0.45 12.48 -7.06
C ILE A 130 -1.07 12.41 -7.09
N PRO A 131 -1.78 13.54 -6.92
CA PRO A 131 -3.22 13.60 -7.16
C PRO A 131 -3.54 13.11 -8.57
N PHE A 132 -4.61 12.32 -8.71
CA PHE A 132 -4.99 11.76 -10.00
C PHE A 132 -6.51 11.65 -10.12
N ASP A 133 -7.08 12.23 -11.17
CA ASP A 133 -8.49 12.07 -11.52
C ASP A 133 -8.65 10.91 -12.52
N ILE A 134 -9.16 9.78 -12.02
CA ILE A 134 -9.31 8.54 -12.81
C ILE A 134 -10.20 8.73 -14.05
N GLY A 135 -11.13 9.70 -14.04
CA GLY A 135 -12.04 9.93 -15.15
C GLY A 135 -11.47 10.83 -16.25
N ARG A 136 -10.41 11.59 -15.97
CA ARG A 136 -9.90 12.64 -16.86
C ARG A 136 -8.43 12.48 -17.22
N ASP A 137 -7.63 11.97 -16.30
CA ASP A 137 -6.18 11.96 -16.43
C ASP A 137 -5.68 10.77 -17.27
N SER A 138 -4.60 11.02 -18.03
CA SER A 138 -3.96 10.00 -18.85
C SER A 138 -3.03 9.13 -18.01
N ALA A 139 -3.33 7.83 -17.97
CA ALA A 139 -2.45 6.81 -17.39
C ALA A 139 -1.06 6.81 -18.02
N GLU A 140 -0.96 7.15 -19.31
CA GLU A 140 0.31 7.18 -20.04
C GLU A 140 1.19 8.34 -19.59
N LYS A 141 0.63 9.55 -19.51
CA LYS A 141 1.35 10.72 -18.99
C LYS A 141 1.85 10.48 -17.56
N LEU A 142 1.01 9.86 -16.72
CA LEU A 142 1.37 9.50 -15.35
C LEU A 142 2.52 8.49 -15.32
N ALA A 143 2.45 7.40 -16.10
CA ALA A 143 3.49 6.37 -16.10
C ALA A 143 4.85 6.94 -16.53
N THR A 144 4.86 7.78 -17.57
CA THR A 144 6.09 8.43 -18.05
C THR A 144 6.67 9.36 -16.99
N ALA A 145 5.83 10.16 -16.32
CA ALA A 145 6.28 11.03 -15.23
C ALA A 145 6.84 10.22 -14.05
N LEU A 146 6.18 9.11 -13.67
CA LEU A 146 6.65 8.20 -12.62
C LEU A 146 7.99 7.56 -13.01
N HIS A 147 8.14 7.10 -14.25
CA HIS A 147 9.37 6.49 -14.73
C HIS A 147 10.54 7.46 -14.71
N LEU A 148 10.34 8.69 -15.19
CA LEU A 148 11.37 9.73 -15.12
C LEU A 148 11.76 10.06 -13.67
N ASP A 149 10.79 10.17 -12.75
CA ASP A 149 11.07 10.39 -11.33
C ASP A 149 11.90 9.26 -10.72
N MET A 150 11.60 8.00 -11.08
CA MET A 150 12.39 6.84 -10.66
C MET A 150 13.83 6.94 -11.15
N LEU A 151 14.05 7.25 -12.44
CA LEU A 151 15.39 7.37 -13.01
C LEU A 151 16.20 8.51 -12.38
N ILE A 152 15.59 9.66 -12.15
CA ILE A 152 16.23 10.81 -11.48
C ILE A 152 16.66 10.40 -10.06
N LYS A 153 15.79 9.72 -9.31
CA LYS A 153 16.09 9.25 -7.96
C LYS A 153 17.18 8.18 -7.93
N ILE A 154 17.17 7.23 -8.86
CA ILE A 154 18.23 6.22 -8.96
C ILE A 154 19.60 6.89 -9.09
N LYS A 155 19.71 7.92 -9.94
CA LYS A 155 20.97 8.66 -10.13
C LYS A 155 21.45 9.40 -8.88
N SER A 156 20.54 9.79 -7.98
CA SER A 156 20.91 10.49 -6.74
C SER A 156 21.27 9.55 -5.59
N TYR A 157 21.06 8.23 -5.74
CA TYR A 157 21.36 7.26 -4.70
C TYR A 157 22.80 6.72 -4.82
N SER A 158 23.55 6.83 -3.73
CA SER A 158 24.93 6.32 -3.62
C SER A 158 25.02 4.82 -3.27
N SER A 159 23.90 4.19 -2.92
CA SER A 159 23.86 2.80 -2.48
C SER A 159 22.58 2.11 -2.94
N SER A 160 22.58 0.78 -2.92
CA SER A 160 21.45 -0.06 -3.36
C SER A 160 20.23 0.08 -2.44
N GLY A 161 19.05 -0.29 -2.95
CA GLY A 161 17.82 -0.33 -2.18
C GLY A 161 17.71 -1.56 -1.27
N LEU A 162 16.61 -1.65 -0.54
CA LEU A 162 16.27 -2.86 0.22
C LEU A 162 15.78 -3.95 -0.75
N GLN A 163 16.04 -5.21 -0.41
CA GLN A 163 15.56 -6.34 -1.20
C GLN A 163 14.04 -6.46 -1.09
N VAL A 164 13.38 -6.75 -2.21
CA VAL A 164 11.95 -7.05 -2.23
C VAL A 164 11.78 -8.54 -1.91
N GLU A 165 11.49 -8.84 -0.66
CA GLU A 165 11.18 -10.21 -0.24
C GLU A 165 9.75 -10.57 -0.67
N ASN A 166 9.62 -11.64 -1.45
CA ASN A 166 8.31 -12.22 -1.73
C ASN A 166 7.88 -13.05 -0.50
N LEU A 167 7.23 -12.38 0.45
CA LEU A 167 6.90 -12.89 1.79
C LEU A 167 5.87 -14.05 1.83
N ALA A 168 5.72 -14.83 0.77
CA ALA A 168 4.88 -16.02 0.75
C ALA A 168 5.30 -17.07 1.80
N CYS A 169 6.57 -17.03 2.26
CA CYS A 169 7.14 -18.05 3.15
C CYS A 169 7.17 -17.66 4.65
N LEU A 170 7.27 -16.37 4.98
CA LEU A 170 7.35 -15.90 6.38
C LEU A 170 6.00 -15.94 7.11
N THR A 171 4.89 -15.97 6.38
CA THR A 171 3.56 -16.24 6.92
C THR A 171 3.51 -17.59 7.62
N MET A 172 4.26 -18.60 7.18
CA MET A 172 4.28 -19.92 7.84
C MET A 172 4.97 -19.88 9.22
N ILE A 173 5.98 -19.02 9.40
CA ILE A 173 6.69 -18.82 10.66
C ILE A 173 5.85 -17.98 11.63
N TYR A 174 5.20 -16.93 11.14
CA TYR A 174 4.28 -16.13 11.95
C TYR A 174 3.00 -16.89 12.31
N TRP A 175 2.43 -17.70 11.41
CA TRP A 175 1.32 -18.60 11.73
C TRP A 175 1.71 -19.64 12.78
N ARG A 176 2.90 -20.26 12.69
CA ARG A 176 3.37 -21.19 13.73
C ARG A 176 3.49 -20.51 15.10
N ARG A 177 4.02 -19.30 15.16
CA ARG A 177 4.09 -18.53 16.43
C ARG A 177 2.70 -18.17 16.96
N TYR A 178 1.76 -17.77 16.10
CA TYR A 178 0.42 -17.38 16.51
C TYR A 178 -0.44 -18.59 16.95
N ILE A 179 -0.32 -19.72 16.26
CA ILE A 179 -0.95 -21.00 16.65
C ILE A 179 -0.38 -21.49 17.99
N MET A 180 0.93 -21.40 18.23
CA MET A 180 1.51 -21.77 19.53
C MET A 180 1.00 -20.87 20.67
N VAL A 181 0.81 -19.57 20.43
CA VAL A 181 0.23 -18.66 21.44
C VAL A 181 -1.24 -19.00 21.71
N LEU A 182 -2.03 -19.28 20.68
CA LEU A 182 -3.44 -19.69 20.84
C LEU A 182 -3.59 -21.07 21.50
N GLN A 183 -2.75 -22.04 21.17
CA GLN A 183 -2.73 -23.35 21.83
C GLN A 183 -2.37 -23.24 23.32
N ASN A 184 -1.40 -22.39 23.67
CA ASN A 184 -1.07 -22.12 25.07
C ASN A 184 -2.21 -21.41 25.82
N LEU A 185 -2.93 -20.48 25.18
CA LEU A 185 -4.10 -19.82 25.76
C LEU A 185 -5.29 -20.77 25.99
N VAL A 186 -5.49 -21.74 25.09
CA VAL A 186 -6.50 -22.80 25.28
C VAL A 186 -6.07 -23.74 26.40
N LEU A 187 -4.79 -24.13 26.49
CA LEU A 187 -4.29 -25.00 27.57
C LEU A 187 -4.44 -24.36 28.96
N VAL A 188 -4.20 -23.05 29.08
CA VAL A 188 -4.35 -22.31 30.35
C VAL A 188 -5.82 -22.21 30.78
N ARG A 189 -6.77 -22.14 29.84
CA ARG A 189 -8.21 -22.20 30.14
C ARG A 189 -8.68 -23.59 30.54
N SER A 190 -8.09 -24.65 29.99
CA SER A 190 -8.42 -26.03 30.37
C SER A 190 -7.94 -26.38 31.78
N PHE A 191 -6.81 -25.81 32.23
CA PHE A 191 -6.26 -26.04 33.57
C PHE A 191 -6.97 -25.26 34.68
N THR A 192 -7.64 -24.16 34.34
CA THR A 192 -8.40 -23.35 35.31
C THR A 192 -9.83 -23.85 35.51
N ALA A 193 -10.35 -24.67 34.60
CA ALA A 193 -11.67 -25.30 34.72
C ALA A 193 -11.67 -26.63 35.50
N SER A 194 -10.50 -27.19 35.83
CA SER A 194 -10.36 -28.44 36.61
C SER A 194 -10.02 -28.22 38.09
N LEU A 195 -10.13 -26.98 38.58
CA LEU A 195 -9.81 -26.55 39.96
C LEU A 195 -10.99 -25.86 40.67
N GLN A 196 -12.22 -26.05 40.19
CA GLN A 196 -13.45 -25.66 40.89
C GLN A 196 -14.23 -26.89 41.37
#